data_AF-A0A2P1PSF9-F1
#
_entry.id   AF-A0A2P1PSF9-F1
#
_cell.length_a   1.000
_cell.length_b   1.000
_cell.length_c   1.000
_cell.angle_alpha   90.00
_cell.angle_beta   90.00
_cell.angle_gamma   90.00
#
_symmetry.space_group_name_H-M   'P 1'
#
loop_
_entity.id
_entity.type
_entity.pdbx_description
1 polymer ?
#
loop_
_entity_poly.entity_id
_entity_poly.type
_entity_poly.pdbx_seq_one_letter_code
_entity_poly.pdbx_strand_id
1 'polypeptide(L)'
;MLVPEPSTRPRIALNRAGLFVQRGPDAGFVPALIAACADLHQSAGPLRVLFLYGDAARAADLLQVAAADRAAYAALLQACRDAGGSTLVCQTALEKLGIAVSPELPLSVGSLGQWFDLLHDLDAVASLSP
;
A
#
# COMPACT_ATOMS: atom_id res chain seq x y z
N MET A 1 -41.53 8.54 31.93
CA MET A 1 -40.77 9.34 30.95
C MET A 1 -39.51 8.54 30.64
N LEU A 2 -39.49 7.81 29.51
CA LEU A 2 -38.36 6.95 29.12
C LEU A 2 -37.38 7.80 28.30
N VAL A 3 -36.18 7.99 28.82
CA VAL A 3 -35.06 8.57 28.06
C VAL A 3 -34.46 7.42 27.24
N PRO A 4 -34.39 7.51 25.89
CA PRO A 4 -33.67 6.49 25.12
C PRO A 4 -32.17 6.64 25.39
N GLU A 5 -31.54 5.58 25.88
CA GLU A 5 -30.08 5.52 26.03
C GLU A 5 -29.41 5.67 24.67
N PRO A 6 -28.31 6.43 24.55
CA PRO A 6 -27.52 6.45 23.33
C PRO A 6 -26.93 5.04 23.14
N SER A 7 -27.39 4.33 22.11
CA SER A 7 -26.81 3.07 21.69
C SER A 7 -25.40 3.33 21.14
N THR A 8 -24.41 3.38 22.02
CA THR A 8 -22.99 3.28 21.68
C THR A 8 -22.67 1.81 21.41
N ARG A 9 -23.25 1.26 20.33
CA ARG A 9 -22.59 0.12 19.69
C ARG A 9 -21.21 0.65 19.28
N PRO A 10 -20.10 0.07 19.72
CA PRO A 10 -18.84 0.32 19.04
C PRO A 10 -19.07 -0.11 17.59
N ARG A 11 -19.21 0.86 16.69
CA ARG A 11 -18.91 0.59 15.30
C ARG A 11 -17.44 0.24 15.32
N ILE A 12 -17.12 -1.05 15.31
CA ILE A 12 -15.84 -1.50 14.78
C ILE A 12 -15.92 -1.16 13.29
N ALA A 13 -15.76 0.13 12.97
CA ALA A 13 -15.41 0.53 11.64
C ALA A 13 -14.01 -0.03 11.47
N LEU A 14 -13.91 -1.17 10.80
CA LEU A 14 -12.65 -1.62 10.24
C LEU A 14 -12.28 -0.56 9.22
N ASN A 15 -11.67 0.53 9.68
CA ASN A 15 -11.27 1.63 8.81
C ASN A 15 -10.29 1.04 7.79
N ARG A 16 -10.64 1.15 6.51
CA ARG A 16 -9.90 0.61 5.38
C ARG A 16 -8.91 1.66 4.92
N ALA A 17 -7.62 1.43 5.14
CA ALA A 17 -6.61 2.42 4.81
C ALA A 17 -5.86 2.08 3.51
N GLY A 18 -5.52 3.11 2.73
CA GLY A 18 -4.67 2.98 1.54
C GLY A 18 -3.39 3.80 1.67
N LEU A 19 -2.27 3.24 1.21
CA LEU A 19 -1.00 3.93 1.13
C LEU A 19 -0.59 4.10 -0.33
N PHE A 20 -0.19 5.32 -0.67
CA PHE A 20 0.31 5.71 -1.96
C PHE A 20 1.79 5.95 -1.87
N VAL A 21 2.54 5.44 -2.82
CA VAL A 21 4.00 5.58 -2.81
C VAL A 21 4.43 6.13 -4.15
N GLN A 22 5.02 7.33 -4.12
CA GLN A 22 5.67 7.94 -5.28
C GLN A 22 7.19 7.79 -5.23
N ARG A 23 7.73 7.70 -4.02
CA ARG A 23 9.17 7.64 -3.77
C ARG A 23 9.77 6.37 -4.38
N GLY A 24 10.86 6.52 -5.14
CA GLY A 24 11.59 5.39 -5.72
C GLY A 24 12.30 4.53 -4.68
N PRO A 25 12.82 3.34 -5.07
CA PRO A 25 13.50 2.40 -4.18
C PRO A 25 14.95 2.82 -3.85
N ASP A 26 15.13 4.04 -3.35
CA ASP A 26 16.42 4.57 -2.90
C ASP A 26 16.79 4.10 -1.48
N ALA A 27 17.95 4.53 -0.99
CA ALA A 27 18.40 4.20 0.36
C ALA A 27 17.37 4.69 1.39
N GLY A 28 16.87 3.77 2.23
CA GLY A 28 15.84 4.07 3.22
C GLY A 28 14.41 3.98 2.71
N PHE A 29 14.17 3.64 1.43
CA PHE A 29 12.83 3.40 0.89
C PHE A 29 12.06 2.34 1.69
N VAL A 30 12.65 1.16 1.89
CA VAL A 30 11.97 0.04 2.57
C VAL A 30 11.70 0.35 4.05
N PRO A 31 12.65 0.88 4.83
CA PRO A 31 12.36 1.37 6.18
C PRO A 31 11.25 2.43 6.24
N ALA A 32 11.26 3.41 5.32
CA ALA A 32 10.23 4.44 5.26
C ALA A 32 8.86 3.87 4.91
N LEU A 33 8.81 2.90 3.98
CA LEU A 33 7.60 2.22 3.59
C LEU A 33 7.01 1.39 4.74
N ILE A 34 7.85 0.67 5.48
CA ILE A 34 7.44 -0.10 6.67
C ILE A 34 6.86 0.85 7.73
N ALA A 35 7.56 1.96 8.00
CA ALA A 35 7.08 2.97 8.96
C ALA A 35 5.73 3.55 8.54
N ALA A 36 5.58 3.95 7.27
CA ALA A 36 4.32 4.48 6.74
C ALA A 36 3.17 3.46 6.84
N CYS A 37 3.43 2.18 6.54
CA CYS A 37 2.44 1.11 6.71
C CYS A 37 2.05 0.93 8.18
N ALA A 38 3.00 0.97 9.10
CA ALA A 38 2.76 0.82 10.54
C ALA A 38 1.99 2.01 11.14
N ASP A 39 2.34 3.23 10.75
CA ASP A 39 1.68 4.45 11.19
C ASP A 39 0.25 4.51 10.66
N LEU A 40 0.06 4.15 9.39
CA LEU A 40 -1.27 4.08 8.78
C LEU A 40 -2.13 3.01 9.45
N HIS A 41 -1.55 1.84 9.75
CA HIS A 41 -2.25 0.78 10.48
C HIS A 41 -2.78 1.25 11.84
N GLN A 42 -1.95 1.98 12.59
CA GLN A 42 -2.29 2.49 13.92
C GLN A 42 -3.30 3.64 13.88
N SER A 43 -3.14 4.57 12.94
CA SER A 43 -3.95 5.79 12.87
C SER A 43 -5.28 5.62 12.14
N ALA A 44 -5.32 4.72 11.16
CA ALA A 44 -6.41 4.62 10.19
C ALA A 44 -6.92 3.20 9.96
N GLY A 45 -6.37 2.19 10.64
CA GLY A 45 -6.81 0.80 10.52
C GLY A 45 -6.07 -0.01 9.46
N PRO A 46 -6.45 -1.28 9.25
CA PRO A 46 -5.70 -2.20 8.41
C PRO A 46 -5.46 -1.68 6.99
N LEU A 47 -4.21 -1.81 6.53
CA LEU A 47 -3.82 -1.50 5.17
C LEU A 47 -4.55 -2.45 4.20
N ARG A 48 -5.41 -1.88 3.36
CA ARG A 48 -6.15 -2.60 2.32
C ARG A 48 -5.50 -2.51 0.96
N VAL A 49 -4.87 -1.37 0.67
CA VAL A 49 -4.25 -1.13 -0.64
C VAL A 49 -2.93 -0.42 -0.46
N LEU A 50 -1.88 -0.98 -1.06
CA LEU A 50 -0.61 -0.32 -1.29
C LEU A 50 -0.48 -0.02 -2.78
N PHE A 51 -0.36 1.24 -3.17
CA PHE A 51 -0.28 1.65 -4.57
C PHE A 51 1.09 2.26 -4.90
N LEU A 52 1.83 1.56 -5.76
CA LEU A 52 3.15 1.97 -6.26
C LEU A 52 2.98 2.70 -7.61
N TYR A 53 3.37 3.96 -7.68
CA TYR A 53 3.28 4.78 -8.89
C TYR A 53 4.44 5.76 -8.97
N GLY A 54 4.60 6.40 -10.13
CA GLY A 54 5.77 7.24 -10.38
C GLY A 54 7.05 6.40 -10.28
N ASP A 55 8.05 6.91 -9.55
CA ASP A 55 9.32 6.20 -9.36
C ASP A 55 9.22 4.98 -8.43
N ALA A 56 8.19 4.91 -7.56
CA ALA A 56 7.96 3.73 -6.72
C ALA A 56 7.67 2.47 -7.53
N ALA A 57 7.17 2.61 -8.77
CA ALA A 57 6.96 1.47 -9.67
C ALA A 57 8.26 0.73 -10.00
N ARG A 58 9.43 1.35 -9.80
CA ARG A 58 10.72 0.65 -9.91
C ARG A 58 10.86 -0.48 -8.91
N ALA A 59 10.24 -0.37 -7.73
CA ALA A 59 10.24 -1.42 -6.73
C ALA A 59 9.42 -2.68 -7.14
N ALA A 60 8.78 -2.69 -8.31
CA ALA A 60 8.19 -3.89 -8.87
C ALA A 60 9.23 -4.86 -9.47
N ASP A 61 10.42 -4.36 -9.79
CA ASP A 61 11.60 -5.16 -10.07
C ASP A 61 12.47 -5.20 -8.80
N LEU A 62 12.57 -6.36 -8.18
CA LEU A 62 13.31 -6.55 -6.93
C LEU A 62 14.81 -6.20 -7.08
N LEU A 63 15.35 -6.21 -8.30
CA LEU A 63 16.72 -5.77 -8.57
C LEU A 63 16.91 -4.27 -8.35
N GLN A 64 15.86 -3.47 -8.50
CA GLN A 64 15.86 -2.03 -8.22
C GLN A 64 15.83 -1.72 -6.73
N VAL A 65 15.43 -2.69 -5.89
CA VAL A 65 15.48 -2.56 -4.43
C VAL A 65 16.88 -2.90 -3.94
N ALA A 66 17.39 -2.08 -3.01
CA ALA A 66 18.68 -2.29 -2.37
C ALA A 66 18.80 -3.72 -1.82
N ALA A 67 19.92 -4.40 -2.12
CA ALA A 67 20.08 -5.83 -1.84
C ALA A 67 19.84 -6.20 -0.36
N ALA A 68 20.25 -5.33 0.57
CA ALA A 68 20.04 -5.51 2.00
C ALA A 68 18.55 -5.47 2.42
N ASP A 69 17.70 -4.80 1.65
CA ASP A 69 16.30 -4.55 1.98
C ASP A 69 15.32 -5.46 1.23
N ARG A 70 15.78 -6.22 0.22
CA ARG A 70 14.92 -7.08 -0.62
C ARG A 70 14.07 -8.06 0.17
N ALA A 71 14.66 -8.70 1.19
CA ALA A 71 13.95 -9.64 2.03
C ALA A 71 12.86 -8.96 2.88
N ALA A 72 13.17 -7.79 3.45
CA ALA A 72 12.21 -7.01 4.23
C ALA A 72 11.07 -6.47 3.35
N TYR A 73 11.38 -6.04 2.14
CA TYR A 73 10.39 -5.59 1.17
C TYR A 73 9.44 -6.73 0.75
N ALA A 74 9.97 -7.89 0.36
CA ALA A 74 9.15 -9.05 0.02
C ALA A 74 8.27 -9.49 1.21
N ALA A 75 8.83 -9.50 2.42
CA ALA A 75 8.09 -9.82 3.65
C ALA A 75 6.96 -8.82 3.93
N LEU A 76 7.19 -7.51 3.72
CA LEU A 76 6.15 -6.49 3.86
C LEU A 76 5.00 -6.72 2.88
N LEU A 77 5.32 -6.97 1.61
CA LEU A 77 4.28 -7.20 0.59
C LEU A 77 3.50 -8.48 0.87
N GLN A 78 4.17 -9.53 1.35
CA GLN A 78 3.52 -10.77 1.76
C GLN A 78 2.62 -10.54 2.98
N ALA A 79 3.07 -9.80 3.98
CA ALA A 79 2.26 -9.45 5.15
C ALA A 79 1.02 -8.64 4.76
N CYS A 80 1.13 -7.72 3.79
CA CYS A 80 -0.01 -6.99 3.24
C CYS A 80 -1.04 -7.94 2.60
N ARG A 81 -0.57 -8.91 1.79
CA ARG A 81 -1.44 -9.94 1.18
C ARG A 81 -2.11 -10.81 2.24
N ASP A 82 -1.36 -11.29 3.23
CA ASP A 82 -1.87 -12.19 4.28
C ASP A 82 -2.90 -11.49 5.18
N ALA A 83 -2.79 -10.17 5.35
CA ALA A 83 -3.80 -9.33 6.00
C ALA A 83 -5.03 -9.05 5.12
N GLY A 84 -5.11 -9.65 3.92
CA GLY A 84 -6.18 -9.47 2.96
C GLY A 84 -6.12 -8.15 2.19
N GLY A 85 -4.99 -7.44 2.24
CA GLY A 85 -4.70 -6.27 1.43
C GLY A 85 -4.16 -6.63 0.05
N SER A 86 -4.06 -5.64 -0.82
CA SER A 86 -3.52 -5.77 -2.18
C SER A 86 -2.41 -4.77 -2.41
N THR A 87 -1.31 -5.22 -3.00
CA THR A 87 -0.29 -4.31 -3.54
C THR A 87 -0.43 -4.21 -5.04
N LEU A 88 -0.63 -2.98 -5.51
CA LEU A 88 -0.84 -2.65 -6.90
C LEU A 88 0.33 -1.80 -7.40
N VAL A 89 0.77 -2.08 -8.62
CA VAL A 89 1.73 -1.24 -9.33
C VAL A 89 1.09 -0.65 -10.58
N CYS A 90 1.28 0.65 -10.78
CA CYS A 90 0.75 1.39 -11.90
C CYS A 90 1.33 0.89 -13.23
N GLN A 91 0.49 0.31 -14.08
CA GLN A 91 0.87 -0.21 -15.40
C GLN A 91 1.57 0.84 -16.26
N THR A 92 0.99 2.05 -16.37
CA THR A 92 1.57 3.13 -17.17
C THR A 92 2.94 3.57 -16.63
N ALA A 93 3.18 3.45 -15.33
CA ALA A 93 4.50 3.74 -14.77
C ALA A 93 5.52 2.66 -15.15
N LEU A 94 5.14 1.38 -15.08
CA LEU A 94 5.98 0.27 -15.53
C LEU A 94 6.37 0.39 -17.01
N GLU A 95 5.39 0.68 -17.87
CA GLU A 95 5.59 0.86 -19.31
C GLU A 95 6.55 2.02 -19.60
N LYS A 96 6.39 3.16 -18.93
CA LYS A 96 7.27 4.33 -19.08
C LYS A 96 8.69 4.06 -18.60
N LEU A 97 8.85 3.29 -17.52
CA LEU A 97 10.13 2.96 -16.94
C LEU A 97 10.81 1.77 -17.64
N GLY A 98 10.08 1.02 -18.47
CA GLY A 98 10.57 -0.22 -19.10
C GLY A 98 10.83 -1.34 -18.11
N ILE A 99 10.03 -1.43 -17.05
CA ILE A 99 10.25 -2.36 -15.92
C ILE A 99 9.29 -3.54 -15.99
N ALA A 100 9.85 -4.75 -15.84
CA ALA A 100 9.10 -5.97 -15.67
C ALA A 100 8.87 -6.26 -14.17
N VAL A 101 7.72 -6.84 -13.84
CA VAL A 101 7.41 -7.24 -12.46
C VAL A 101 8.16 -8.52 -12.13
N SER A 102 8.88 -8.53 -11.02
CA SER A 102 9.51 -9.73 -10.45
C SER A 102 8.44 -10.76 -10.06
N PRO A 103 8.50 -12.00 -10.59
CA PRO A 103 7.46 -13.01 -10.40
C PRO A 103 7.32 -13.49 -8.95
N GLU A 104 8.37 -13.35 -8.14
CA GLU A 104 8.36 -13.67 -6.72
C GLU A 104 7.59 -12.67 -5.86
N LEU A 105 7.33 -11.46 -6.38
CA LEU A 105 6.66 -10.43 -5.60
C LEU A 105 5.15 -10.59 -5.67
N PRO A 106 4.44 -10.43 -4.54
CA PRO A 106 3.00 -10.58 -4.48
C PRO A 106 2.23 -9.35 -5.04
N LEU A 107 2.67 -8.84 -6.19
CA LEU A 107 2.18 -7.61 -6.82
C LEU A 107 1.10 -7.91 -7.88
N SER A 108 0.16 -6.99 -8.02
CA SER A 108 -0.78 -6.95 -9.15
C SER A 108 -0.50 -5.72 -9.99
N VAL A 109 -0.48 -5.87 -11.31
CA VAL A 109 -0.40 -4.73 -12.24
C VAL A 109 -1.80 -4.18 -12.43
N GLY A 110 -1.95 -2.86 -12.27
CA GLY A 110 -3.24 -2.20 -12.40
C GLY A 110 -3.14 -0.83 -13.07
N SER A 111 -4.24 -0.39 -13.65
CA SER A 111 -4.40 0.98 -14.16
C SER A 111 -4.77 1.95 -13.04
N LEU A 112 -4.56 3.25 -13.28
CA LEU A 112 -5.07 4.29 -12.39
C LEU A 112 -6.60 4.23 -12.22
N GLY A 113 -7.34 3.77 -13.24
CA GLY A 113 -8.80 3.61 -13.17
C GLY A 113 -9.24 2.53 -12.19
N GLN A 114 -8.64 1.33 -12.27
CA GLN A 114 -8.89 0.25 -11.30
C GLN A 114 -8.56 0.67 -9.86
N TRP A 115 -7.57 1.54 -9.71
CA TRP A 115 -7.21 2.10 -8.42
C TRP A 115 -8.22 3.17 -7.93
N PHE A 116 -8.77 3.97 -8.84
CA PHE A 116 -9.83 4.93 -8.52
C PHE A 116 -11.10 4.23 -7.98
N ASP A 117 -11.43 3.05 -8.51
CA ASP A 117 -12.52 2.23 -7.98
C ASP A 117 -12.26 1.80 -6.54
N LEU A 118 -11.00 1.46 -6.22
CA LEU A 118 -10.60 1.06 -4.87
C LEU A 118 -10.60 2.21 -3.86
N LEU A 119 -10.38 3.45 -4.29
CA LEU A 119 -10.49 4.62 -3.40
C LEU A 119 -11.85 4.74 -2.75
N HIS A 120 -12.91 4.42 -3.48
CA HIS A 120 -14.27 4.50 -2.96
C HIS A 120 -14.53 3.50 -1.82
N ASP A 121 -13.69 2.48 -1.72
CA ASP A 121 -13.69 1.48 -0.67
C ASP A 121 -12.73 1.79 0.50
N LEU A 122 -12.03 2.92 0.46
CA LEU A 122 -11.10 3.33 1.52
C LEU A 122 -11.71 4.42 2.40
N ASP A 123 -11.53 4.27 3.71
CA ASP A 123 -11.96 5.24 4.72
C ASP A 123 -10.84 6.27 5.00
N ALA A 124 -9.60 5.93 4.65
CA ALA A 124 -8.44 6.81 4.83
C ALA A 124 -7.35 6.53 3.78
N VAL A 125 -6.61 7.59 3.44
CA VAL A 125 -5.54 7.55 2.46
C VAL A 125 -4.35 8.36 2.97
N ALA A 126 -3.15 7.78 2.87
CA ALA A 126 -1.89 8.47 3.08
C ALA A 126 -0.99 8.38 1.84
N SER A 127 -0.06 9.33 1.72
CA SER A 127 0.94 9.37 0.65
C SER A 127 2.35 9.44 1.22
N LEU A 128 3.22 8.57 0.71
CA LEU A 128 4.65 8.58 0.86
C LEU A 128 5.25 9.21 -0.41
N SER A 129 5.46 10.52 -0.33
CA SER A 129 6.06 11.35 -1.39
C SER A 129 7.55 11.59 -1.11
N PRO A 130 8.33 12.12 -2.07
CA PRO A 130 9.74 12.45 -1.90
C PRO A 130 10.02 13.36 -0.70
#